data_AF-A0AA46RZY7-F1
#
_entry.id   AF-A0AA46RZY7-F1
#
_cell.length_a   1.000
_cell.length_b   1.000
_cell.length_c   1.000
_cell.angle_alpha   90.00
_cell.angle_beta   90.00
_cell.angle_gamma   90.00
#
_symmetry.space_group_name_H-M   'P 1'
#
loop_
_entity.id
_entity.type
_entity.pdbx_description
1 polymer ?
#
loop_
_entity_poly.entity_id
_entity_poly.type
_entity_poly.pdbx_seq_one_letter_code
_entity_poly.pdbx_strand_id
1 'polypeptide(L)'
;MNKYFEKILNQVEDRKPDGWIQIGSIIYRLFPDDQIKIINMLYKIKNNVRKNWMIRGHENILVYVPPKSSKYAFSFAVFCDKNKEKRQEFIEEAIAIGLESEHVEYCLGIGINIDRSDIPYAMIAMSKKENK
;
A
#
# COMPACT_ATOMS: atom_id res chain seq x y z
N MET A 1 14.42 -9.71 4.75
CA MET A 1 13.50 -8.60 4.41
C MET A 1 14.11 -7.81 3.25
N ASN A 2 13.33 -7.34 2.29
CA ASN A 2 13.80 -6.44 1.25
C ASN A 2 13.97 -5.01 1.80
N LYS A 3 15.02 -4.30 1.37
CA LYS A 3 15.34 -2.92 1.83
C LYS A 3 14.19 -1.92 1.68
N TYR A 4 13.31 -2.09 0.68
CA TYR A 4 12.14 -1.23 0.50
C TYR A 4 11.14 -1.38 1.67
N PHE A 5 10.82 -2.61 2.05
CA PHE A 5 9.93 -2.91 3.17
C PHE A 5 10.58 -2.63 4.52
N GLU A 6 11.89 -2.82 4.64
CA GLU A 6 12.66 -2.41 5.82
C GLU A 6 12.54 -0.90 6.07
N LYS A 7 12.65 -0.07 5.03
CA LYS A 7 12.41 1.38 5.17
C LYS A 7 10.99 1.69 5.62
N ILE A 8 9.97 0.99 5.08
CA ILE A 8 8.58 1.16 5.53
C ILE A 8 8.47 0.84 7.02
N LEU A 9 9.04 -0.28 7.47
CA LEU A 9 9.03 -0.69 8.88
C LEU A 9 9.70 0.33 9.78
N ASN A 10 10.91 0.78 9.43
CA ASN A 10 11.61 1.82 10.21
C ASN A 10 10.75 3.08 10.35
N GLN A 11 10.13 3.52 9.25
CA GLN A 11 9.25 4.69 9.31
C GLN A 11 7.96 4.44 10.12
N VAL A 12 7.41 3.21 10.10
CA VAL A 12 6.27 2.83 10.97
C VAL A 12 6.68 2.88 12.44
N GLU A 13 7.87 2.36 12.78
CA GLU A 13 8.41 2.38 14.14
C GLU A 13 8.72 3.81 14.63
N ASP A 14 9.21 4.67 13.73
CA ASP A 14 9.48 6.08 14.03
C ASP A 14 8.19 6.88 14.24
N ARG A 15 7.21 6.72 13.33
CA ARG A 15 5.96 7.49 13.34
C ARG A 15 4.92 6.95 14.33
N LYS A 16 4.99 5.67 14.68
CA LYS A 16 4.05 4.95 15.56
C LYS A 16 2.58 5.29 15.27
N PRO A 17 2.09 5.12 14.02
CA PRO A 17 0.67 5.32 13.73
C PRO A 17 -0.20 4.41 14.60
N ASP A 18 -1.49 4.72 14.68
CA ASP A 18 -2.43 3.85 15.38
C ASP A 18 -2.37 2.42 14.84
N GLY A 19 -2.19 1.46 15.73
CA GLY A 19 -1.99 0.06 15.37
C GLY A 19 -0.62 -0.28 14.76
N TRP A 20 0.43 0.52 15.00
CA TRP A 20 1.76 0.31 14.40
C TRP A 20 2.35 -1.08 14.65
N ILE A 21 2.10 -1.71 15.80
CA ILE A 21 2.57 -3.07 16.11
C ILE A 21 1.90 -4.09 15.17
N GLN A 22 0.60 -3.95 14.95
CA GLN A 22 -0.17 -4.79 14.04
C GLN A 22 0.27 -4.57 12.59
N ILE A 23 0.44 -3.31 12.18
CA ILE A 23 0.96 -2.94 10.86
C ILE A 23 2.35 -3.57 10.62
N GLY A 24 3.27 -3.39 11.57
CA GLY A 24 4.61 -3.97 11.48
C GLY A 24 4.56 -5.49 11.37
N SER A 25 3.75 -6.13 12.22
CA SER A 25 3.55 -7.59 12.19
C SER A 25 3.00 -8.10 10.86
N ILE A 26 2.12 -7.35 10.21
CA ILE A 26 1.58 -7.69 8.88
C ILE A 26 2.68 -7.59 7.82
N ILE A 27 3.44 -6.49 7.80
CA ILE A 27 4.56 -6.31 6.86
C ILE A 27 5.61 -7.41 7.05
N TYR A 28 5.93 -7.79 8.29
CA TYR A 28 6.86 -8.88 8.61
C TYR A 28 6.42 -10.25 8.09
N ARG A 29 5.12 -10.47 7.86
CA ARG A 29 4.58 -11.74 7.33
C ARG A 29 4.70 -11.87 5.81
N LEU A 30 5.07 -10.80 5.08
CA LEU A 30 5.27 -10.89 3.63
C LEU A 30 6.48 -11.74 3.31
N PHE A 31 6.28 -12.80 2.52
CA PHE A 31 7.39 -13.62 2.03
C PHE A 31 8.32 -12.80 1.12
N PRO A 32 9.64 -13.08 1.13
CA PRO A 32 10.60 -12.36 0.30
C PRO A 32 10.24 -12.31 -1.19
N ASP A 33 9.71 -13.40 -1.75
CA ASP A 33 9.32 -13.46 -3.17
C ASP A 33 8.13 -12.54 -3.48
N ASP A 34 7.19 -12.44 -2.54
CA ASP A 34 6.03 -11.55 -2.69
C ASP A 34 6.43 -10.08 -2.56
N GLN A 35 7.40 -9.78 -1.68
CA GLN A 35 7.99 -8.44 -1.61
C GLN A 35 8.61 -8.04 -2.96
N ILE A 36 9.36 -8.94 -3.61
CA ILE A 36 9.97 -8.69 -4.93
C ILE A 36 8.88 -8.45 -5.99
N LYS A 37 7.84 -9.29 -6.03
CA LYS A 37 6.71 -9.11 -6.95
C LYS A 37 6.04 -7.76 -6.77
N ILE A 38 5.72 -7.38 -5.53
CA ILE A 38 5.09 -6.10 -5.20
C ILE A 38 5.98 -4.94 -5.67
N ILE A 39 7.29 -4.98 -5.42
CA ILE A 39 8.22 -3.92 -5.83
C ILE A 39 8.25 -3.77 -7.36
N ASN A 40 8.28 -4.89 -8.09
CA ASN A 40 8.28 -4.88 -9.56
C ASN A 40 6.97 -4.31 -10.12
N MET A 41 5.83 -4.62 -9.50
CA MET A 41 4.53 -4.05 -9.87
C MET A 41 4.47 -2.55 -9.54
N LEU A 42 4.92 -2.15 -8.35
CA LEU A 42 5.01 -0.74 -7.93
C LEU A 42 5.86 0.09 -8.87
N TYR A 43 6.96 -0.45 -9.40
CA TYR A 43 7.78 0.25 -10.38
C TYR A 43 6.97 0.66 -11.63
N LYS A 44 6.10 -0.24 -12.12
CA LYS A 44 5.23 0.05 -13.27
C LYS A 44 4.19 1.12 -12.94
N ILE A 45 3.51 0.98 -11.80
CA ILE A 45 2.49 1.96 -11.35
C ILE A 45 3.09 3.35 -11.14
N LYS A 46 4.26 3.44 -10.49
CA LYS A 46 4.97 4.72 -10.30
C LYS A 46 5.29 5.40 -11.62
N ASN A 47 5.74 4.63 -12.62
CA ASN A 47 6.00 5.17 -13.96
C ASN A 47 4.73 5.58 -14.69
N ASN A 48 3.60 4.90 -14.45
CA ASN A 48 2.31 5.30 -15.00
C ASN A 48 1.85 6.64 -14.40
N VAL A 49 1.85 6.78 -13.07
CA VAL A 49 1.47 8.01 -12.37
C VAL A 49 2.33 9.20 -12.82
N ARG A 50 3.65 9.01 -12.97
CA ARG A 50 4.55 10.07 -13.50
C ARG A 50 4.08 10.66 -14.83
N LYS A 51 3.54 9.82 -15.72
CA LYS A 51 3.15 10.21 -17.08
C LYS A 51 1.70 10.66 -17.17
N ASN A 52 0.83 10.03 -16.40
CA ASN A 52 -0.61 10.02 -16.65
C ASN A 52 -1.45 10.60 -15.49
N TRP A 53 -0.84 11.23 -14.48
CA TRP A 53 -1.58 11.73 -13.31
C TRP A 53 -2.74 12.70 -13.63
N MET A 54 -2.67 13.41 -14.76
CA MET A 54 -3.74 14.31 -15.24
C MET A 54 -4.91 13.57 -15.90
N ILE A 55 -4.70 12.33 -16.34
CA ILE A 55 -5.71 11.53 -16.98
C ILE A 55 -6.66 11.00 -15.91
N ARG A 56 -7.96 11.30 -16.05
CA ARG A 56 -8.97 10.77 -15.15
C ARG A 56 -9.01 9.25 -15.27
N GLY A 57 -8.97 8.55 -14.12
CA GLY A 57 -8.99 7.08 -14.07
C GLY A 57 -7.67 6.41 -14.47
N HIS A 58 -6.55 7.13 -14.45
CA HIS A 58 -5.24 6.49 -14.66
C HIS A 58 -4.95 5.44 -13.58
N GLU A 59 -4.28 4.36 -13.97
CA GLU A 59 -3.90 3.29 -13.06
C GLU A 59 -2.87 3.78 -12.01
N ASN A 60 -3.32 3.95 -10.77
CA ASN A 60 -2.52 4.44 -9.66
C ASN A 60 -2.59 3.56 -8.40
N ILE A 61 -3.39 2.49 -8.46
CA ILE A 61 -3.60 1.56 -7.37
C ILE A 61 -2.92 0.23 -7.71
N LEU A 62 -2.25 -0.36 -6.73
CA LEU A 62 -1.80 -1.74 -6.76
C LEU A 62 -2.44 -2.48 -5.59
N VAL A 63 -3.10 -3.59 -5.86
CA VAL A 63 -3.59 -4.50 -4.82
C VAL A 63 -2.88 -5.85 -4.97
N TYR A 64 -2.29 -6.30 -3.87
CA TYR A 64 -1.69 -7.62 -3.72
C TYR A 64 -2.52 -8.41 -2.72
N VAL A 65 -3.23 -9.42 -3.24
CA VAL A 65 -3.98 -10.39 -2.43
C VAL A 65 -3.13 -11.66 -2.32
N PRO A 66 -2.68 -12.05 -1.11
CA PRO A 66 -1.93 -13.29 -0.93
C PRO A 66 -2.82 -14.53 -1.08
N PRO A 67 -2.21 -15.75 -1.12
CA PRO A 67 -2.95 -17.01 -1.16
C PRO A 67 -3.97 -17.15 -0.03
N LYS A 68 -4.96 -18.05 -0.20
CA LYS A 68 -6.08 -18.29 0.75
C LYS A 68 -5.66 -18.58 2.20
N SER A 69 -4.41 -18.98 2.43
CA SER A 69 -3.84 -19.21 3.76
C SER A 69 -3.53 -17.91 4.54
N SER A 70 -3.51 -16.75 3.87
CA SER A 70 -3.27 -15.45 4.47
C SER A 70 -4.52 -14.59 4.42
N LYS A 71 -4.83 -13.92 5.54
CA LYS A 71 -6.01 -13.07 5.70
C LYS A 71 -5.72 -11.58 5.48
N TYR A 72 -4.51 -11.24 5.03
CA TYR A 72 -4.00 -9.87 4.97
C TYR A 72 -3.68 -9.43 3.54
N ALA A 73 -4.48 -8.56 2.94
CA ALA A 73 -4.15 -7.92 1.67
C ALA A 73 -3.24 -6.71 1.87
N PHE A 74 -2.46 -6.38 0.84
CA PHE A 74 -1.69 -5.16 0.76
C PHE A 74 -2.21 -4.33 -0.40
N SER A 75 -2.51 -3.07 -0.15
CA SER A 75 -2.91 -2.14 -1.18
C SER A 75 -2.00 -0.91 -1.16
N PHE A 76 -1.71 -0.39 -2.34
CA PHE A 76 -0.84 0.77 -2.52
C PHE A 76 -1.55 1.77 -3.39
N ALA A 77 -1.59 3.02 -2.94
CA ALA A 77 -2.09 4.13 -3.73
C ALA A 77 -0.93 5.07 -4.05
N VAL A 78 -0.68 5.28 -5.33
CA VAL A 78 0.47 6.06 -5.81
C VAL A 78 -0.01 7.40 -6.35
N PHE A 79 0.63 8.48 -5.93
CA PHE A 79 0.25 9.84 -6.31
C PHE A 79 1.47 10.75 -6.37
N CYS A 80 1.30 11.98 -6.85
CA CYS A 80 2.35 13.01 -6.93
C CYS A 80 1.92 14.27 -6.17
N ASP A 81 2.81 15.27 -6.05
CA ASP A 81 2.49 16.50 -5.32
C ASP A 81 1.34 17.29 -5.95
N LYS A 82 1.10 17.09 -7.25
CA LYS A 82 0.04 17.76 -8.01
C LYS A 82 -1.37 17.22 -7.74
N ASN A 83 -1.49 16.01 -7.20
CA ASN A 83 -2.77 15.39 -6.86
C ASN A 83 -2.80 14.81 -5.43
N LYS A 84 -1.91 15.29 -4.56
CA LYS A 84 -1.76 14.82 -3.18
C LYS A 84 -2.99 15.04 -2.30
N GLU A 85 -3.86 15.97 -2.68
CA GLU A 85 -5.14 16.21 -2.01
C GLU A 85 -6.08 15.00 -2.13
N LYS A 86 -5.96 14.20 -3.21
CA LYS A 86 -6.74 12.98 -3.44
C LYS A 86 -6.16 11.73 -2.79
N ARG A 87 -5.04 11.85 -2.07
CA ARG A 87 -4.36 10.69 -1.46
C ARG A 87 -5.25 9.85 -0.55
N GLN A 88 -6.19 10.49 0.16
CA GLN A 88 -7.11 9.81 1.06
C GLN A 88 -8.09 8.95 0.25
N GLU A 89 -8.74 9.55 -0.75
CA GLU A 89 -9.65 8.87 -1.69
C GLU A 89 -8.96 7.66 -2.33
N PHE A 90 -7.75 7.84 -2.87
CA PHE A 90 -7.04 6.73 -3.53
C PHE A 90 -6.69 5.58 -2.58
N ILE A 91 -6.41 5.85 -1.30
CA ILE A 91 -6.14 4.79 -0.33
C ILE A 91 -7.40 4.08 0.11
N GLU A 92 -8.48 4.82 0.34
CA GLU A 92 -9.77 4.23 0.68
C GLU A 92 -10.24 3.30 -0.44
N GLU A 93 -10.12 3.73 -1.71
CA GLU A 93 -10.39 2.90 -2.88
C GLU A 93 -9.48 1.66 -2.93
N ALA A 94 -8.17 1.84 -2.75
CA ALA A 94 -7.21 0.74 -2.76
C ALA A 94 -7.48 -0.31 -1.66
N ILE A 95 -7.84 0.15 -0.46
CA ILE A 95 -8.22 -0.70 0.66
C ILE A 95 -9.54 -1.43 0.36
N ALA A 96 -10.54 -0.73 -0.17
CA ALA A 96 -11.83 -1.33 -0.51
C ALA A 96 -11.64 -2.50 -1.50
N ILE A 97 -10.87 -2.30 -2.56
CA ILE A 97 -10.53 -3.34 -3.54
C ILE A 97 -9.79 -4.52 -2.85
N GLY A 98 -8.83 -4.22 -1.98
CA GLY A 98 -8.09 -5.25 -1.23
C GLY A 98 -8.96 -6.11 -0.32
N LEU A 99 -10.08 -5.57 0.17
CA LEU A 99 -11.04 -6.27 1.03
C LEU A 99 -12.12 -7.05 0.25
N GLU A 100 -12.19 -6.94 -1.09
CA GLU A 100 -13.19 -7.66 -1.89
C GLU A 100 -13.05 -9.18 -1.78
N SER A 101 -11.81 -9.68 -1.72
CA SER A 101 -11.51 -11.12 -1.65
C SER A 101 -12.13 -11.77 -0.40
N GLU A 102 -12.80 -12.91 -0.57
CA GLU A 102 -13.55 -13.58 0.50
C GLU A 102 -12.67 -13.98 1.69
N HIS A 103 -11.46 -14.46 1.44
CA HIS A 103 -10.55 -14.94 2.48
C HIS A 103 -9.78 -13.81 3.20
N VAL A 104 -9.88 -12.57 2.71
CA VAL A 104 -9.19 -11.42 3.29
C VAL A 104 -10.03 -10.82 4.41
N GLU A 105 -9.46 -10.69 5.61
CA GLU A 105 -10.09 -10.04 6.76
C GLU A 105 -9.53 -8.64 7.01
N TYR A 106 -8.29 -8.37 6.60
CA TYR A 106 -7.61 -7.09 6.81
C TYR A 106 -6.92 -6.64 5.53
N CYS A 107 -6.91 -5.33 5.29
CA CYS A 107 -6.12 -4.73 4.23
C CYS A 107 -5.26 -3.60 4.78
N LEU A 108 -3.96 -3.66 4.49
CA LEU A 108 -3.01 -2.60 4.78
C LEU A 108 -2.85 -1.71 3.53
N GLY A 109 -3.32 -0.47 3.62
CA GLY A 109 -3.19 0.55 2.59
C GLY A 109 -1.96 1.44 2.81
N ILE A 110 -1.14 1.59 1.77
CA ILE A 110 0.11 2.38 1.80
C ILE A 110 0.08 3.44 0.69
N GLY A 111 0.11 4.70 1.10
CA GLY A 111 0.16 5.85 0.20
C GLY A 111 1.58 6.22 -0.16
N ILE A 112 1.89 6.31 -1.45
CA ILE A 112 3.22 6.64 -1.95
C ILE A 112 3.16 7.93 -2.76
N ASN A 113 3.86 8.96 -2.32
CA ASN A 113 4.12 10.14 -3.12
C ASN A 113 5.40 9.95 -3.94
N ILE A 114 5.29 9.92 -5.27
CA ILE A 114 6.44 9.68 -6.16
C ILE A 114 7.43 10.84 -6.24
N ASP A 115 7.05 12.04 -5.78
CA ASP A 115 7.89 13.23 -5.74
C ASP A 115 8.69 13.34 -4.42
N ARG A 116 8.40 12.45 -3.46
CA ARG A 116 9.06 12.38 -2.14
C ARG A 116 9.94 11.14 -2.04
N SER A 117 11.21 11.26 -2.44
CA SER A 117 12.21 10.18 -2.35
C SER A 117 12.81 10.01 -0.95
N ASP A 118 12.60 10.98 -0.07
CA ASP A 118 13.08 11.04 1.31
C ASP A 118 12.31 10.10 2.25
N ILE A 119 11.06 9.75 1.92
CA ILE A 119 10.19 8.90 2.73
C ILE A 119 9.67 7.69 1.93
N PRO A 120 9.69 6.46 2.49
CA PRO A 120 9.13 5.27 1.84
C PRO A 120 7.61 5.30 1.65
N TYR A 121 6.86 6.01 2.51
CA TYR A 121 5.42 6.22 2.38
C TYR A 121 4.98 7.59 2.91
N ALA A 122 3.94 8.16 2.30
CA ALA A 122 3.32 9.41 2.72
C ALA A 122 2.28 9.19 3.84
N MET A 123 1.47 8.13 3.70
CA MET A 123 0.46 7.74 4.69
C MET A 123 0.27 6.22 4.69
N ILE A 124 -0.25 5.70 5.80
CA ILE A 124 -0.51 4.26 6.00
C ILE A 124 -1.79 4.12 6.80
N ALA A 125 -2.64 3.17 6.42
CA ALA A 125 -3.91 2.89 7.10
C ALA A 125 -4.19 1.39 7.03
N MET A 126 -4.92 0.88 8.03
CA MET A 126 -5.35 -0.51 8.07
C MET A 126 -6.85 -0.55 8.29
N SER A 127 -7.54 -1.34 7.49
CA SER A 127 -8.97 -1.59 7.66
C SER A 127 -9.24 -3.08 7.81
N LYS A 128 -10.28 -3.39 8.59
CA LYS A 128 -10.81 -4.73 8.76
C LYS A 128 -12.10 -4.85 7.94
N LYS A 129 -12.33 -6.00 7.32
CA LYS A 129 -13.60 -6.32 6.67
C LYS A 129 -14.70 -6.33 7.73
N GLU A 130 -15.75 -5.56 7.50
CA GLU A 130 -16.94 -5.63 8.35
C GLU A 130 -17.64 -6.95 8.06
N ASN A 131 -17.78 -7.80 9.07
CA ASN A 131 -18.60 -9.00 8.96
C ASN A 131 -20.05 -8.54 8.88
N LYS A 132 -20.69 -8.76 7.74
CA LYS A 132 -22.15 -8.74 7.65
C LYS A 132 -22.75 -9.93 8.37
#